data_AF-A0AAN6ZEU5-F1
#
_entry.id   AF-A0AAN6ZEU5-F1
#
_cell.length_a   1.000
_cell.length_b   1.000
_cell.length_c   1.000
_cell.angle_alpha   90.00
_cell.angle_beta   90.00
_cell.angle_gamma   90.00
#
_symmetry.space_group_name_H-M   'P 1'
#
loop_
_entity.id
_entity.type
_entity.pdbx_description
1 polymer ?
#
loop_
_entity_poly.entity_id
_entity_poly.type
_entity_poly.pdbx_seq_one_letter_code
_entity_poly.pdbx_strand_id
1 'polypeptide(L)'
;LLSSPSRPSLADLARRSILLTHTGFVSRRLAHRLASIRLARNLASRPSAEQLVERAVLPAECLGGAMAIAPGLVARRRAVERERVKDRLRGWVGSVMRVGVRQRGMGVVEREGVGRVRRLRRFWEGVGRGEVRDCR
;
A
#
# COMPACT_ATOMS: atom_id res chain seq x y z
N LEU A 1 0.41 7.61 68.17
CA LEU A 1 1.08 7.74 66.86
C LEU A 1 0.85 6.46 66.07
N LEU A 2 -0.22 6.38 65.27
CA LEU A 2 -0.57 5.17 64.50
C LEU A 2 -0.30 5.41 63.00
N SER A 3 0.97 5.51 62.64
CA SER A 3 1.42 5.49 61.24
C SER A 3 2.32 4.27 61.06
N SER A 4 1.77 3.18 60.53
CA SER A 4 2.58 2.03 60.13
C SER A 4 3.30 2.34 58.82
N PRO A 5 4.63 2.16 58.73
CA PRO A 5 5.43 2.53 57.55
C PRO A 5 5.08 1.74 56.27
N SER A 6 4.36 0.62 56.39
CA SER A 6 3.85 -0.17 55.27
C SER A 6 2.50 0.31 54.72
N ARG A 7 1.82 1.23 55.41
CA ARG A 7 0.49 1.70 55.02
C ARG A 7 0.63 2.73 53.88
N PRO A 8 0.01 2.51 52.71
CA PRO A 8 0.01 3.50 51.63
C PRO A 8 -0.71 4.78 52.06
N SER A 9 -0.27 5.91 51.52
CA SER A 9 -0.89 7.20 51.82
C SER A 9 -2.32 7.27 51.29
N LEU A 10 -3.14 8.17 51.84
CA LEU A 10 -4.50 8.38 51.34
C LEU A 10 -4.48 8.85 49.87
N ALA A 11 -3.49 9.66 49.50
CA ALA A 11 -3.27 10.07 48.12
C ALA A 11 -2.93 8.88 47.21
N ASP A 12 -2.14 7.91 47.67
CA ASP A 12 -1.87 6.66 46.93
C ASP A 12 -3.15 5.85 46.71
N LEU A 13 -3.97 5.71 47.75
CA LEU A 13 -5.24 4.98 47.67
C LEU A 13 -6.24 5.67 46.72
N ALA A 14 -6.30 7.00 46.74
CA ALA A 14 -7.12 7.77 45.81
C ALA A 14 -6.61 7.66 44.36
N ARG A 15 -5.28 7.75 44.14
CA ARG A 15 -4.66 7.53 42.82
C ARG A 15 -4.95 6.15 42.27
N ARG A 16 -4.91 5.11 43.12
CA ARG A 16 -5.25 3.74 42.74
C ARG A 16 -6.76 3.50 42.61
N SER A 17 -7.59 4.53 42.77
CA SER A 17 -9.06 4.45 42.77
C SER A 17 -9.66 3.49 43.81
N ILE A 18 -8.91 3.19 44.87
CA ILE A 18 -9.33 2.32 45.98
C ILE A 18 -10.21 3.11 46.95
N LEU A 19 -9.79 4.34 47.30
CA LEU A 19 -10.62 5.27 48.05
C LEU A 19 -11.32 6.23 47.09
N LEU A 20 -12.64 6.29 47.20
CA LEU A 20 -13.47 7.25 46.47
C LEU A 20 -14.03 8.25 47.47
N THR A 21 -13.75 9.53 47.24
CA THR A 21 -14.50 10.60 47.91
C THR A 21 -15.93 10.63 47.36
N HIS A 22 -16.87 11.20 48.12
CA HIS A 22 -18.24 11.37 47.67
C HIS A 22 -18.32 12.06 46.29
N THR A 23 -17.53 13.12 46.10
CA THR A 23 -17.41 13.82 44.82
C THR A 23 -16.83 12.94 43.71
N GLY A 24 -15.84 12.09 44.01
CA GLY A 24 -15.31 11.10 43.09
C GLY A 24 -16.31 10.03 42.68
N PHE A 25 -17.19 9.61 43.60
CA PHE A 25 -18.28 8.69 43.28
C PHE A 25 -19.32 9.34 42.36
N VAL A 26 -19.78 10.55 42.70
CA VAL A 26 -20.76 11.29 41.88
C VAL A 26 -20.19 11.62 40.50
N SER A 27 -18.93 12.05 40.40
CA SER A 27 -18.27 12.33 39.13
C SER A 27 -18.15 11.09 38.24
N ARG A 28 -17.81 9.93 38.80
CA ARG A 28 -17.80 8.65 38.06
C ARG A 28 -19.18 8.28 37.54
N ARG A 29 -20.22 8.42 38.37
CA ARG A 29 -21.60 8.14 37.96
C ARG A 29 -22.03 9.06 36.82
N LEU A 30 -21.73 10.35 36.91
CA LEU A 30 -22.00 11.31 35.85
C LEU A 30 -21.21 10.97 34.58
N ALA A 31 -19.91 10.71 34.68
CA ALA A 31 -19.06 10.36 33.55
C ALA A 31 -19.58 9.11 32.81
N HIS A 32 -20.00 8.08 33.54
CA HIS A 32 -20.59 6.88 32.96
C HIS A 32 -21.91 7.19 32.22
N ARG A 33 -22.79 7.99 32.82
CA ARG A 33 -24.06 8.40 32.17
C ARG A 33 -23.80 9.21 30.90
N LEU A 34 -22.85 10.14 30.93
CA LEU A 34 -22.46 10.92 29.75
C LEU A 34 -21.85 10.03 28.65
N ALA A 35 -20.99 9.07 29.01
CA ALA A 35 -20.45 8.10 28.07
C ALA A 35 -21.55 7.23 27.45
N SER A 36 -22.52 6.77 28.25
CA SER A 36 -23.68 6.01 27.79
C SER A 36 -24.54 6.81 26.81
N ILE A 37 -24.84 8.09 27.10
CA ILE A 37 -25.58 8.97 26.21
C ILE A 37 -24.84 9.18 24.89
N ARG A 38 -23.51 9.43 24.94
CA ARG A 38 -22.68 9.59 23.74
C ARG A 38 -22.68 8.32 22.89
N LEU A 39 -22.54 7.15 23.52
CA LEU A 39 -22.56 5.87 22.83
C LEU A 39 -23.92 5.63 22.15
N ALA A 40 -25.03 5.87 22.86
CA ALA A 40 -26.37 5.71 22.29
C ALA A 40 -26.57 6.59 21.05
N ARG A 41 -26.13 7.85 21.09
CA ARG A 41 -26.17 8.76 19.94
C ARG A 41 -25.31 8.27 18.77
N ASN A 42 -24.07 7.84 19.04
CA ASN A 42 -23.15 7.35 18.02
C ASN A 42 -23.61 6.03 17.38
N LEU A 43 -24.28 5.17 18.14
CA LEU A 43 -24.86 3.93 17.62
C LEU A 43 -26.08 4.21 16.73
N ALA A 44 -26.90 5.20 17.08
CA ALA A 44 -28.03 5.61 16.26
C ALA A 44 -27.59 6.22 14.91
N SER A 45 -26.47 6.96 14.89
CA SER A 45 -25.88 7.52 13.67
C SER A 45 -24.85 6.61 12.99
N ARG A 46 -24.78 5.34 13.37
CA ARG A 46 -23.76 4.42 12.88
C ARG A 46 -23.94 4.17 11.37
N PRO A 47 -22.90 4.41 10.54
CA PRO A 47 -22.97 4.10 9.11
C PRO A 47 -23.05 2.59 8.87
N SER A 48 -23.73 2.18 7.81
CA SER A 48 -23.80 0.77 7.39
C SER A 48 -22.44 0.26 6.92
N ALA A 49 -22.25 -1.06 6.92
CA ALA A 49 -21.01 -1.65 6.42
C ALA A 49 -20.78 -1.33 4.93
N GLU A 50 -21.85 -1.28 4.14
CA GLU A 50 -21.82 -0.92 2.72
C GLU A 50 -21.30 0.52 2.52
N GLN A 51 -21.82 1.47 3.30
CA GLN A 51 -21.34 2.87 3.29
C GLN A 51 -19.85 2.97 3.67
N LEU A 52 -19.35 2.08 4.51
CA LEU A 52 -17.91 2.03 4.85
C LEU A 52 -17.06 1.50 3.69
N VAL A 53 -17.60 0.62 2.85
CA VAL A 53 -16.93 0.16 1.62
C VAL A 53 -16.97 1.22 0.53
N GLU A 54 -18.10 1.90 0.36
CA GLU A 54 -18.21 3.04 -0.58
C GLU A 54 -17.17 4.12 -0.27
N ARG A 55 -16.91 4.36 1.02
CA ARG A 55 -15.88 5.30 1.49
C ARG A 55 -14.46 4.72 1.53
N ALA A 56 -14.26 3.50 1.05
CA ALA A 56 -13.00 2.77 1.06
C ALA A 56 -12.34 2.61 2.45
N VAL A 57 -13.13 2.70 3.53
CA VAL A 57 -12.66 2.47 4.90
C VAL A 57 -12.60 0.97 5.19
N LEU A 58 -13.65 0.24 4.81
CA LEU A 58 -13.71 -1.21 4.91
C LEU A 58 -13.36 -1.83 3.53
N PRO A 59 -12.53 -2.88 3.48
CA PRO A 59 -12.38 -3.72 2.30
C PRO A 59 -13.71 -4.37 1.90
N ALA A 60 -14.07 -4.34 0.61
CA ALA A 60 -15.27 -5.01 0.11
C ALA A 60 -15.27 -6.51 0.39
N GLU A 61 -14.09 -7.11 0.42
CA GLU A 61 -13.87 -8.53 0.71
C GLU A 61 -14.23 -8.91 2.15
N CYS A 62 -14.40 -7.93 3.05
CA CYS A 62 -14.83 -8.15 4.44
C CYS A 62 -16.36 -8.12 4.60
N LEU A 63 -17.11 -7.64 3.61
CA LEU A 63 -18.57 -7.65 3.72
C LEU A 63 -19.09 -9.08 3.58
N GLY A 64 -20.03 -9.43 4.46
CA GLY A 64 -20.51 -10.79 4.66
C GLY A 64 -21.01 -11.50 3.40
N GLY A 65 -21.04 -12.83 3.45
CA GLY A 65 -21.40 -13.71 2.34
C GLY A 65 -20.45 -14.91 2.29
N ALA A 66 -20.71 -15.85 1.38
CA ALA A 66 -19.90 -17.07 1.24
C ALA A 66 -18.44 -16.81 0.86
N MET A 67 -18.12 -15.61 0.32
CA MET A 67 -16.77 -15.22 -0.09
C MET A 67 -16.13 -14.17 0.84
N ALA A 68 -16.75 -13.89 1.98
CA ALA A 68 -16.23 -12.94 2.95
C ALA A 68 -14.94 -13.48 3.58
N ILE A 69 -13.96 -12.59 3.76
CA ILE A 69 -12.67 -12.93 4.33
C ILE A 69 -12.50 -12.26 5.67
N ALA A 70 -11.94 -13.02 6.62
CA ALA A 70 -11.59 -12.50 7.92
C ALA A 70 -10.66 -11.27 7.77
N PRO A 71 -10.89 -10.16 8.48
CA PRO A 71 -10.10 -8.94 8.35
C PRO A 71 -8.59 -9.16 8.48
N GLY A 72 -8.15 -10.09 9.33
CA GLY A 72 -6.74 -10.45 9.51
C GLY A 72 -6.06 -11.06 8.28
N LEU A 73 -6.81 -11.54 7.29
CA LEU A 73 -6.28 -12.17 6.07
C LEU A 73 -6.31 -11.26 4.83
N VAL A 74 -7.00 -10.13 4.90
CA VAL A 74 -7.20 -9.23 3.75
C VAL A 74 -5.88 -8.74 3.18
N ALA A 75 -4.96 -8.32 4.05
CA ALA A 75 -3.64 -7.84 3.63
C ALA A 75 -2.88 -8.91 2.84
N ARG A 76 -2.92 -10.17 3.30
CA ARG A 76 -2.28 -11.29 2.63
C ARG A 76 -2.93 -11.61 1.29
N ARG A 77 -4.26 -11.66 1.23
CA ARG A 77 -4.98 -11.86 -0.04
C ARG A 77 -4.64 -10.79 -1.06
N ARG A 78 -4.70 -9.50 -0.67
CA ARG A 78 -4.38 -8.38 -1.56
C ARG A 78 -2.93 -8.41 -2.02
N ALA A 79 -1.99 -8.83 -1.16
CA ALA A 79 -0.60 -9.01 -1.56
C ALA A 79 -0.46 -10.08 -2.65
N VAL A 80 -1.14 -11.23 -2.48
CA VAL A 80 -1.15 -12.31 -3.47
C VAL A 80 -1.81 -11.86 -4.78
N GLU A 81 -2.95 -11.16 -4.72
CA GLU A 81 -3.64 -10.64 -5.90
C GLU A 81 -2.79 -9.62 -6.65
N ARG A 82 -2.10 -8.71 -5.94
CA ARG A 82 -1.16 -7.77 -6.55
C ARG A 82 -0.03 -8.49 -7.27
N GLU A 83 0.53 -9.54 -6.67
CA GLU A 83 1.62 -10.28 -7.31
C GLU A 83 1.13 -11.02 -8.57
N ARG A 84 -0.05 -11.66 -8.51
CA ARG A 84 -0.69 -12.28 -9.68
C ARG A 84 -0.90 -11.28 -10.83
N VAL A 85 -1.30 -10.04 -10.50
CA VAL A 85 -1.45 -8.98 -11.51
C VAL A 85 -0.10 -8.61 -12.12
N LYS A 86 0.95 -8.43 -11.30
CA LYS A 86 2.30 -8.17 -11.80
C LYS A 86 2.80 -9.29 -12.71
N ASP A 87 2.63 -10.54 -12.32
CA ASP A 87 3.08 -11.70 -13.11
C ASP A 87 2.41 -11.75 -14.47
N ARG A 88 1.09 -11.51 -14.51
CA ARG A 88 0.34 -11.40 -15.78
C ARG A 88 0.83 -10.25 -16.65
N LEU A 89 1.07 -9.08 -16.06
CA LEU A 89 1.58 -7.92 -16.78
C LEU A 89 2.99 -8.17 -17.35
N ARG A 90 3.89 -8.79 -16.59
CA ARG A 90 5.23 -9.19 -17.08
C ARG A 90 5.13 -10.11 -18.30
N GLY A 91 4.25 -11.12 -18.23
CA GLY A 91 3.99 -12.03 -19.34
C GLY A 91 3.41 -11.33 -20.57
N TRP A 92 2.45 -10.41 -20.37
CA TRP A 92 1.86 -9.64 -21.45
C TRP A 92 2.88 -8.72 -22.14
N VAL A 93 3.67 -7.97 -21.38
CA VAL A 93 4.75 -7.12 -21.92
C VAL A 93 5.74 -7.95 -22.73
N GLY A 94 6.17 -9.11 -22.22
CA GLY A 94 7.05 -10.01 -22.95
C GLY A 94 6.43 -10.59 -24.22
N SER A 95 5.11 -10.81 -24.26
CA SER A 95 4.40 -11.23 -25.46
C SER A 95 4.35 -10.11 -26.50
N VAL A 96 3.94 -8.90 -26.10
CA VAL A 96 3.88 -7.72 -26.97
C VAL A 96 5.26 -7.37 -27.53
N MET A 97 6.31 -7.40 -26.70
CA MET A 97 7.68 -7.17 -27.15
C MET A 97 8.14 -8.23 -28.17
N ARG A 98 7.86 -9.51 -27.94
CA ARG A 98 8.21 -10.58 -28.91
C ARG A 98 7.47 -10.45 -30.24
N VAL A 99 6.19 -10.04 -30.21
CA VAL A 99 5.41 -9.77 -31.43
C VAL A 99 5.96 -8.54 -32.16
N GLY A 100 6.31 -7.47 -31.44
CA GLY A 100 6.94 -6.28 -32.03
C GLY A 100 8.32 -6.58 -32.63
N VAL A 101 9.14 -7.42 -31.98
CA VAL A 101 10.43 -7.88 -32.53
C VAL A 101 10.24 -8.80 -33.73
N ARG A 102 9.24 -9.68 -33.74
CA ARG A 102 8.90 -10.50 -34.92
C ARG A 102 8.42 -9.66 -36.09
N GLN A 103 7.57 -8.65 -35.86
CA GLN A 103 7.14 -7.72 -36.91
C GLN A 103 8.31 -6.88 -37.45
N ARG A 104 9.23 -6.43 -36.58
CA ARG A 104 10.47 -5.76 -37.01
C ARG A 104 11.44 -6.71 -37.72
N GLY A 105 11.54 -7.96 -37.31
CA GLY A 105 12.38 -9.00 -37.91
C GLY A 105 11.86 -9.52 -39.26
N MET A 106 10.54 -9.51 -39.49
CA MET A 106 9.92 -9.81 -40.79
C MET A 106 9.91 -8.61 -41.75
N GLY A 107 10.31 -7.42 -41.27
CA GLY A 107 10.39 -6.18 -42.04
C GLY A 107 11.80 -5.72 -42.41
N VAL A 108 12.85 -6.49 -42.09
CA VAL A 108 14.20 -6.23 -42.63
C VAL A 108 14.43 -7.16 -43.81
N VAL A 109 13.74 -6.87 -44.91
CA VAL A 109 14.39 -7.05 -46.21
C VAL A 109 15.44 -5.95 -46.24
N GLU A 110 16.70 -6.34 -46.17
CA GLU A 110 17.89 -5.49 -46.23
C GLU A 110 17.96 -4.82 -47.62
N ARG A 111 17.05 -3.89 -47.90
CA ARG A 111 17.04 -3.11 -49.15
C ARG A 111 18.07 -2.00 -49.02
N GLU A 112 19.18 -2.19 -49.75
CA GLU A 112 20.07 -1.15 -50.30
C GLU A 112 20.87 -0.24 -49.34
N GLY A 113 20.67 -0.33 -48.02
CA GLY A 113 21.31 0.56 -47.04
C GLY A 113 22.74 0.22 -46.62
N VAL A 114 23.16 -1.05 -46.75
CA VAL A 114 24.44 -1.56 -46.22
C VAL A 114 25.65 -0.86 -46.86
N GLY A 115 25.51 -0.45 -48.12
CA GLY A 115 26.58 0.23 -48.86
C GLY A 115 26.97 1.60 -48.29
N ARG A 116 26.05 2.32 -47.64
CA ARG A 116 26.34 3.64 -47.04
C ARG A 116 26.97 3.52 -45.66
N VAL A 117 26.45 2.63 -44.81
CA VAL A 117 27.00 2.41 -43.46
C VAL A 117 28.37 1.70 -43.54
N ARG A 118 28.55 0.76 -44.47
CA ARG A 118 29.84 0.11 -44.71
C ARG A 118 30.88 1.08 -45.30
N ARG A 119 30.46 2.08 -46.09
CA ARG A 119 31.33 3.16 -46.56
C ARG A 119 31.72 4.13 -45.46
N LEU A 120 30.78 4.52 -44.61
CA LEU A 120 31.05 5.40 -43.46
C LEU A 120 31.97 4.72 -42.44
N ARG A 121 31.77 3.43 -42.16
CA ARG A 121 32.66 2.64 -41.30
C ARG A 121 34.08 2.55 -41.88
N ARG A 122 34.22 2.24 -43.17
CA ARG A 122 35.55 2.20 -43.83
C ARG A 122 36.23 3.57 -43.86
N PHE A 123 35.46 4.65 -44.05
CA PHE A 123 35.99 6.01 -43.99
C PHE A 123 36.58 6.31 -42.62
N TRP A 124 35.84 6.07 -41.53
CA TRP A 124 36.34 6.30 -40.17
C TRP A 124 37.49 5.35 -39.77
N GLU A 125 37.47 4.10 -40.25
CA GLU A 125 38.59 3.17 -40.09
C GLU A 125 39.86 3.65 -40.82
N GLY A 126 39.73 4.34 -41.96
CA GLY A 126 40.84 4.96 -42.69
C GLY A 126 41.35 6.26 -42.04
N VAL A 127 40.46 7.07 -41.48
CA VAL A 127 40.82 8.25 -40.67
C VAL A 127 41.65 7.83 -39.46
N GLY A 128 41.27 6.75 -38.77
CA GLY A 128 42.04 6.19 -37.65
C GLY A 128 43.40 5.61 -38.03
N ARG A 129 43.62 5.27 -39.31
CA ARG A 129 44.91 4.79 -39.85
C ARG A 129 45.75 5.91 -40.48
N GLY A 130 45.24 7.15 -40.54
CA GLY A 130 45.94 8.30 -41.12
C GLY A 130 46.02 8.28 -42.65
N GLU A 131 45.17 7.53 -43.34
CA GLU A 131 45.27 7.28 -44.79
C GLU A 131 44.50 8.29 -45.67
N VAL A 132 43.76 9.23 -45.08
CA VAL A 132 42.96 10.19 -45.86
C VAL A 132 43.84 11.36 -46.31
N ARG A 133 44.12 11.43 -47.61
CA ARG A 133 44.74 12.60 -48.26
C ARG A 133 43.70 13.69 -48.43
N ASP A 134 44.03 14.90 -47.97
CA ASP A 134 43.23 16.11 -48.17
C ASP A 134 42.94 16.33 -49.66
N CYS A 135 41.65 16.40 -50.01
CA CYS A 135 41.21 16.92 -51.29
C CYS A 135 41.02 18.43 -51.17
N ARG A 136 41.84 19.19 -51.91
CA ARG A 136 41.47 20.53 -52.38
C ARG A 136 40.30 20.46 -53.34
#